data_AF-A0AAU8JC79-F1
#
_entry.id   AF-A0AAU8JC79-F1
#
_cell.length_a   1.000
_cell.length_b   1.000
_cell.length_c   1.000
_cell.angle_alpha   90.00
_cell.angle_beta   90.00
_cell.angle_gamma   90.00
#
_symmetry.space_group_name_H-M   'P 1'
#
loop_
_entity.id
_entity.type
_entity.pdbx_description
1 polymer ?
#
loop_
_entity_poly.entity_id
_entity_poly.type
_entity_poly.pdbx_seq_one_letter_code
_entity_poly.pdbx_strand_id
1 'polypeptide(L)'
;MFDSLFGNYPCIPDRWGEQDQLDDESVKYIQWFKELLLKLAPQLLDQLNRSVIPAAIEAKKIANKLESLQQQKTEILPEIADAKKRVKRNWQKMPKLEEKSWLHIVFPIGLSLMLVLGISEILGIDIQSLTPDQYPLFILGLGGAIFINIAESESITLHVQYIHASKKGAAKITFWQLMKEGHPAFYLALVIIILEIAFATPGLLNLLPPSLSEKLLWQLVVMLGAGLAALVNVTLAWGAALPKLENKEEKLKIVEEIEEKNHQINRQVLVLHNLEEQIQETKQILSDRTARAIREHRRWELSVKHCMRCYRQAVKKFYEQYREIQLENANIYAYDKSNIEQGNGHKTPLNKER
;
A
#
# COMPACT_ATOMS: atom_id res chain seq x y z
N MET A 1 45.11 -20.82 38.77
CA MET A 1 44.80 -22.11 38.12
C MET A 1 43.32 -22.20 37.75
N PHE A 2 42.37 -22.15 38.69
CA PHE A 2 40.94 -21.99 38.35
C PHE A 2 40.63 -20.59 37.77
N ASP A 3 41.12 -19.52 38.39
CA ASP A 3 40.92 -18.15 37.90
C ASP A 3 41.74 -17.82 36.63
N SER A 4 42.75 -18.63 36.31
CA SER A 4 43.52 -18.53 35.05
C SER A 4 42.91 -19.34 33.91
N LEU A 5 42.02 -20.29 34.21
CA LEU A 5 41.26 -21.09 33.23
C LEU A 5 39.89 -20.45 32.91
N PHE A 6 39.38 -19.58 33.77
CA PHE A 6 38.10 -18.88 33.64
C PHE A 6 38.26 -17.35 33.74
N GLY A 7 39.29 -16.81 33.07
CA GLY A 7 39.59 -15.38 33.11
C GLY A 7 38.39 -14.50 32.76
N ASN A 8 38.05 -13.58 33.68
CA ASN A 8 37.21 -12.36 33.56
C ASN A 8 35.89 -12.38 32.78
N TYR A 9 35.37 -13.53 32.33
CA TYR A 9 34.01 -13.64 31.81
C TYR A 9 33.26 -14.75 32.55
N PRO A 10 32.00 -14.51 32.98
CA PRO A 10 31.07 -15.58 33.29
C PRO A 10 30.66 -16.24 31.97
N CYS A 11 31.56 -17.00 31.34
CA CYS A 11 31.21 -17.85 30.22
C CYS A 11 30.48 -19.06 30.79
N ILE A 12 29.15 -18.93 30.91
CA ILE A 12 28.30 -20.05 30.49
C ILE A 12 28.88 -20.49 29.16
N PRO A 13 29.31 -21.75 28.95
CA PRO A 13 29.56 -22.17 27.61
C PRO A 13 28.19 -22.10 26.92
N ASP A 14 27.93 -21.02 26.18
CA ASP A 14 26.80 -20.87 25.25
C ASP A 14 26.70 -22.09 24.31
N ARG A 15 27.79 -22.86 24.22
CA ARG A 15 28.04 -24.01 23.37
C ARG A 15 27.74 -25.38 24.02
N TRP A 16 27.25 -25.45 25.25
CA TRP A 16 26.79 -26.73 25.84
C TRP A 16 25.43 -27.11 25.26
N GLY A 17 25.48 -27.72 24.08
CA GLY A 17 24.32 -28.09 23.27
C GLY A 17 24.56 -27.94 21.75
N GLU A 18 25.65 -27.28 21.34
CA GLU A 18 26.04 -27.09 19.95
C GLU A 18 27.43 -27.68 19.72
N GLN A 19 27.49 -29.01 19.61
CA GLN A 19 28.74 -29.70 19.26
C GLN A 19 29.26 -29.31 17.87
N ASP A 20 28.36 -28.84 17.00
CA ASP A 20 28.66 -28.59 15.58
C ASP A 20 29.41 -27.26 15.30
N GLN A 21 29.62 -26.42 16.32
CA GLN A 21 30.31 -25.11 16.19
C GLN A 21 31.52 -24.93 17.13
N LEU A 22 31.96 -26.01 17.78
CA LEU A 22 33.13 -26.01 18.67
C LEU A 22 34.39 -26.42 17.90
N ASP A 23 35.52 -25.78 18.19
CA ASP A 23 36.81 -26.28 17.72
C ASP A 23 37.20 -27.57 18.48
N ASP A 24 38.03 -28.40 17.85
CA ASP A 24 38.39 -29.73 18.35
C ASP A 24 38.98 -29.70 19.78
N GLU A 25 39.70 -28.62 20.13
CA GLU A 25 40.26 -28.43 21.47
C GLU A 25 39.18 -28.18 22.52
N SER A 26 38.17 -27.34 22.22
CA SER A 26 37.06 -27.12 23.13
C SER A 26 36.21 -28.37 23.32
N VAL A 27 36.01 -29.18 22.27
CA VAL A 27 35.29 -30.46 22.37
C VAL A 27 36.00 -31.41 23.32
N LYS A 28 37.32 -31.58 23.16
CA LYS A 28 38.15 -32.44 24.04
C LYS A 28 38.12 -31.97 25.49
N TYR A 29 38.22 -30.66 25.70
CA TYR A 29 38.16 -30.07 27.04
C TYR A 29 36.80 -30.27 27.72
N ILE A 30 35.70 -30.07 27.00
CA ILE A 30 34.35 -30.31 27.51
C ILE A 30 34.15 -31.79 27.88
N GLN A 31 34.67 -32.70 27.04
CA GLN A 31 34.60 -34.14 27.29
C GLN A 31 35.40 -34.54 28.55
N TRP A 32 36.63 -34.04 28.69
CA TRP A 32 37.43 -34.22 29.89
C TRP A 32 36.70 -33.74 31.15
N PHE A 33 36.15 -32.53 31.09
CA PHE A 33 35.48 -31.92 32.23
C PHE A 33 34.22 -32.69 32.64
N LYS A 34 33.47 -33.22 31.65
CA LYS A 34 32.35 -34.14 31.91
C LYS A 34 32.81 -35.42 32.60
N GLU A 35 33.90 -36.04 32.16
CA GLU A 35 34.45 -37.25 32.79
C GLU A 35 34.93 -37.01 34.22
N LEU A 36 35.57 -35.86 34.47
CA LEU A 36 35.98 -35.42 35.80
C LEU A 36 34.76 -35.26 36.71
N LEU A 37 33.70 -34.58 36.25
CA LEU A 37 32.47 -34.41 37.03
C LEU A 37 31.74 -35.74 37.24
N LEU A 38 31.70 -36.64 36.27
CA LEU A 38 31.12 -37.99 36.43
C LEU A 38 31.78 -38.76 37.57
N LYS A 39 33.11 -38.68 37.69
CA LYS A 39 33.87 -39.42 38.69
C LYS A 39 33.85 -38.77 40.08
N LEU A 40 33.92 -37.44 40.15
CA LEU A 40 34.07 -36.74 41.43
C LEU A 40 32.76 -36.17 42.00
N ALA A 41 31.83 -35.76 41.14
CA ALA A 41 30.61 -35.10 41.56
C ALA A 41 29.48 -35.26 40.52
N PRO A 42 28.97 -36.50 40.33
CA PRO A 42 27.96 -36.77 39.30
C PRO A 42 26.68 -35.95 39.50
N GLN A 43 26.38 -35.54 40.73
CA GLN A 43 25.25 -34.66 41.06
C GLN A 43 25.36 -33.29 40.39
N LEU A 44 26.56 -32.75 40.19
CA LEU A 44 26.76 -31.48 39.49
C LEU A 44 26.53 -31.63 37.99
N LEU A 45 26.87 -32.78 37.41
CA LEU A 45 26.55 -33.08 36.02
C LEU A 45 25.04 -33.29 35.82
N ASP A 46 24.37 -33.93 36.78
CA ASP A 46 22.91 -34.07 36.75
C ASP A 46 22.22 -32.70 36.88
N GLN A 47 22.67 -31.84 37.79
CA GLN A 47 22.17 -30.47 37.92
C GLN A 47 22.34 -29.69 36.62
N LEU A 48 23.51 -29.78 35.98
CA LEU A 48 23.75 -29.15 34.70
C LEU A 48 22.73 -29.59 33.63
N ASN A 49 22.57 -30.91 33.46
CA ASN A 49 21.71 -31.48 32.42
C ASN A 49 20.22 -31.21 32.68
N ARG A 50 19.81 -31.14 33.95
CA ARG A 50 18.40 -30.94 34.33
C ARG A 50 17.97 -29.49 34.48
N SER A 51 18.90 -28.58 34.76
CA SER A 51 18.55 -27.17 35.08
C SER A 51 19.24 -26.15 34.19
N VAL A 52 20.57 -26.22 34.04
CA VAL A 52 21.35 -25.19 33.34
C VAL A 52 21.15 -25.26 31.83
N ILE A 53 21.34 -26.44 31.23
CA ILE A 53 21.18 -26.64 29.78
C ILE A 53 19.73 -26.37 29.34
N PRO A 54 18.69 -26.91 30.00
CA PRO A 54 17.31 -26.61 29.63
C PRO A 54 16.96 -25.12 29.71
N ALA A 55 17.43 -24.41 30.75
CA ALA A 55 17.18 -22.97 30.89
C ALA A 55 17.85 -22.15 29.77
N ALA A 56 19.07 -22.52 29.36
CA ALA A 56 19.75 -21.89 28.23
C ALA A 56 19.04 -22.17 26.89
N ILE A 57 18.61 -23.42 26.66
CA ILE A 57 17.83 -23.80 25.46
C ILE A 57 16.51 -23.03 25.39
N GLU A 58 15.78 -22.89 26.50
CA GLU A 58 14.55 -22.09 26.54
C GLU A 58 14.80 -20.62 26.16
N ALA A 59 15.83 -19.98 26.74
CA ALA A 59 16.17 -18.61 26.40
C ALA A 59 16.53 -18.46 24.91
N LYS A 60 17.32 -19.39 24.37
CA LYS A 60 17.71 -19.40 22.95
C LYS A 60 16.52 -19.56 22.01
N LYS A 61 15.58 -20.47 22.32
CA LYS A 61 14.35 -20.63 21.52
C LYS A 61 13.55 -19.33 21.43
N ILE A 62 13.49 -18.56 22.52
CA ILE A 62 12.77 -17.29 22.57
C ILE A 62 13.55 -16.19 21.84
N ALA A 63 14.88 -16.20 21.91
CA ALA A 63 15.73 -15.30 21.13
C ALA A 63 15.53 -15.51 19.62
N ASN A 64 15.53 -16.76 19.16
CA ASN A 64 15.27 -17.09 17.75
C ASN A 64 13.85 -16.67 17.31
N LYS A 65 12.85 -16.84 18.19
CA LYS A 65 11.48 -16.35 17.93
C LYS A 65 11.46 -14.83 17.79
N LEU A 66 12.17 -14.10 18.65
CA LEU A 66 12.27 -12.65 18.59
C LEU A 66 12.91 -12.18 17.28
N GLU A 67 13.98 -12.84 16.84
CA GLU A 67 14.65 -12.56 15.57
C GLU A 67 13.70 -12.78 14.38
N SER A 68 12.96 -13.89 14.37
CA SER A 68 11.95 -14.17 13.34
C SER A 68 10.85 -13.10 13.29
N LEU A 69 10.34 -12.65 14.44
CA LEU A 69 9.35 -11.56 14.50
C LEU A 69 9.92 -10.22 14.00
N GLN A 70 11.18 -9.92 14.34
CA GLN A 70 11.86 -8.72 13.84
C GLN A 70 12.05 -8.76 12.32
N GLN A 71 12.36 -9.93 11.76
CA GLN A 71 12.48 -10.12 10.33
C GLN A 71 11.15 -9.90 9.60
N GLN A 72 10.05 -10.47 10.12
CA GLN A 72 8.70 -10.23 9.59
C GLN A 72 8.33 -8.73 9.61
N LYS A 73 8.70 -8.01 10.68
CA LYS A 73 8.50 -6.55 10.74
C LYS A 73 9.29 -5.82 9.65
N THR A 74 10.54 -6.20 9.41
CA THR A 74 11.37 -5.56 8.37
C THR A 74 10.86 -5.80 6.96
N GLU A 75 10.16 -6.90 6.72
CA GLU A 75 9.56 -7.23 5.41
C GLU A 75 8.28 -6.43 5.14
N ILE A 76 7.44 -6.20 6.16
CA ILE A 76 6.14 -5.50 5.99
C ILE A 76 6.31 -3.97 5.84
N LEU A 77 7.30 -3.38 6.52
CA LEU A 77 7.55 -1.93 6.48
C LEU A 77 7.70 -1.33 5.06
N PRO A 78 8.53 -1.90 4.15
CA PRO A 78 8.66 -1.37 2.79
C PRO A 78 7.36 -1.51 1.98
N GLU A 79 6.57 -2.58 2.19
CA GLU A 79 5.30 -2.77 1.48
C GLU A 79 4.30 -1.64 1.80
N ILE A 80 4.18 -1.28 3.08
CA ILE A 80 3.34 -0.16 3.54
C ILE A 80 3.85 1.15 2.95
N ALA A 81 5.17 1.37 2.95
CA ALA A 81 5.76 2.59 2.40
C ALA A 81 5.50 2.74 0.90
N ASP A 82 5.63 1.66 0.14
CA ASP A 82 5.38 1.65 -1.30
C ASP A 82 3.90 1.77 -1.64
N ALA A 83 3.01 1.16 -0.85
CA ALA A 83 1.57 1.36 -0.95
C ALA A 83 1.19 2.83 -0.71
N LYS A 84 1.73 3.47 0.33
CA LYS A 84 1.51 4.91 0.59
C LYS A 84 2.03 5.79 -0.55
N LYS A 85 3.20 5.47 -1.13
CA LYS A 85 3.73 6.18 -2.31
C LYS A 85 2.81 6.03 -3.54
N ARG A 86 2.21 4.86 -3.74
CA ARG A 86 1.24 4.62 -4.83
C ARG A 86 -0.03 5.43 -4.64
N VAL A 87 -0.59 5.46 -3.43
CA VAL A 87 -1.74 6.32 -3.10
C VAL A 87 -1.44 7.79 -3.40
N LYS A 88 -0.27 8.29 -2.98
CA LYS A 88 0.15 9.67 -3.28
C LYS A 88 0.25 9.95 -4.79
N ARG A 89 0.77 9.00 -5.57
CA ARG A 89 0.83 9.11 -7.04
C ARG A 89 -0.57 9.12 -7.68
N ASN A 90 -1.49 8.30 -7.19
CA ASN A 90 -2.87 8.29 -7.69
C ASN A 90 -3.58 9.63 -7.41
N TRP A 91 -3.38 10.21 -6.23
CA TRP A 91 -3.86 11.58 -5.94
C TRP A 91 -3.31 12.63 -6.91
N GLN A 92 -2.06 12.51 -7.34
CA GLN A 92 -1.45 13.44 -8.31
C GLN A 92 -2.03 13.31 -9.73
N LYS A 93 -2.57 12.13 -10.08
CA LYS A 93 -3.24 11.89 -11.36
C LYS A 93 -4.68 12.40 -11.39
N MET A 94 -5.21 12.89 -10.27
CA MET A 94 -6.58 13.37 -10.20
C MET A 94 -6.79 14.48 -11.24
N PRO A 95 -7.77 14.35 -12.15
CA PRO A 95 -7.95 15.32 -13.20
C PRO A 95 -8.26 16.68 -12.57
N LYS A 96 -7.48 17.69 -12.97
CA LYS A 96 -7.67 19.07 -12.52
C LYS A 96 -9.06 19.50 -12.95
N LEU A 97 -9.76 20.22 -12.07
CA LEU A 97 -10.99 20.91 -12.46
C LEU A 97 -10.66 21.76 -13.69
N GLU A 98 -11.30 21.46 -14.82
CA GLU A 98 -11.09 22.18 -16.07
C GLU A 98 -11.13 23.68 -15.80
N GLU A 99 -10.06 24.38 -16.22
CA GLU A 99 -10.08 25.83 -16.30
C GLU A 99 -11.27 26.20 -17.18
N LYS A 100 -12.22 26.93 -16.62
CA LYS A 100 -13.40 27.41 -17.33
C LYS A 100 -12.93 28.20 -18.55
N SER A 101 -12.96 27.56 -19.72
CA SER A 101 -12.73 28.25 -20.99
C SER A 101 -13.76 29.36 -21.10
N TRP A 102 -13.30 30.58 -21.39
CA TRP A 102 -14.15 31.76 -21.57
C TRP A 102 -15.28 31.55 -22.61
N LEU A 103 -15.11 30.57 -23.50
CA LEU A 103 -16.13 30.09 -24.43
C LEU A 103 -17.41 29.61 -23.71
N HIS A 104 -17.30 29.01 -22.51
CA HIS A 104 -18.48 28.65 -21.69
C HIS A 104 -19.22 29.85 -21.12
N ILE A 105 -18.67 31.07 -21.20
CA ILE A 105 -19.29 32.31 -20.70
C ILE A 105 -19.86 33.11 -21.87
N VAL A 106 -19.13 33.23 -22.99
CA VAL A 106 -19.53 34.06 -24.13
C VAL A 106 -20.70 33.47 -24.92
N PHE A 107 -20.77 32.15 -25.07
CA PHE A 107 -21.85 31.51 -25.83
C PHE A 107 -23.23 31.58 -25.16
N PRO A 108 -23.36 31.34 -23.83
CA PRO A 108 -24.62 31.54 -23.13
C PRO A 108 -25.15 32.98 -23.25
N ILE A 109 -24.28 33.98 -23.31
CA ILE A 109 -24.67 35.39 -23.44
C ILE A 109 -25.37 35.64 -24.79
N GLY A 110 -24.81 35.15 -25.91
CA GLY A 110 -25.42 35.31 -27.24
C GLY A 110 -26.77 34.58 -27.39
N LEU A 111 -26.93 33.46 -26.72
CA LEU A 111 -28.17 32.66 -26.71
C LEU A 111 -29.23 33.21 -25.76
N SER A 112 -28.83 33.71 -24.60
CA SER A 112 -29.71 34.46 -23.70
C SER A 112 -30.27 35.72 -24.35
N LEU A 113 -29.52 36.35 -25.26
CA LEU A 113 -30.00 37.47 -26.06
C LEU A 113 -31.22 37.10 -26.93
N MET A 114 -31.26 35.94 -27.58
CA MET A 114 -32.42 35.52 -28.36
C MET A 114 -33.65 35.22 -27.48
N LEU A 115 -33.42 34.63 -26.29
CA LEU A 115 -34.46 34.44 -25.29
C LEU A 115 -35.00 35.78 -24.76
N VAL A 116 -34.14 36.78 -24.56
CA VAL A 116 -34.57 38.13 -24.17
C VAL A 116 -35.49 38.73 -25.22
N LEU A 117 -35.22 38.56 -26.51
CA LEU A 117 -36.08 39.06 -27.57
C LEU A 117 -37.47 38.42 -27.53
N GLY A 118 -37.54 37.09 -27.35
CA GLY A 118 -38.82 36.38 -27.20
C GLY A 118 -39.59 36.75 -25.93
N ILE A 119 -38.90 36.88 -24.79
CA ILE A 119 -39.52 37.30 -23.52
C ILE A 119 -40.02 38.74 -23.60
N SER A 120 -39.22 39.63 -24.20
CA SER A 120 -39.60 41.04 -24.38
C SER A 120 -40.86 41.16 -25.21
N GLU A 121 -40.99 40.35 -26.25
CA GLU A 121 -42.21 40.29 -27.07
C GLU A 121 -43.43 39.86 -26.26
N ILE A 122 -43.31 38.79 -25.47
CA ILE A 122 -44.39 38.28 -24.61
C ILE A 122 -44.81 39.32 -23.56
N LEU A 123 -43.83 40.08 -23.04
CA LEU A 123 -44.05 41.12 -22.05
C LEU A 123 -44.49 42.46 -22.69
N GLY A 124 -44.60 42.54 -24.02
CA GLY A 124 -44.98 43.76 -24.74
C GLY A 124 -43.95 44.89 -24.63
N ILE A 125 -42.68 44.55 -24.46
CA ILE A 125 -41.57 45.49 -24.34
C ILE A 125 -41.04 45.81 -25.74
N ASP A 126 -41.16 47.08 -26.14
CA ASP A 126 -40.51 47.55 -27.36
C ASP A 126 -39.03 47.85 -27.07
N ILE A 127 -38.16 46.93 -27.49
CA ILE A 127 -36.71 47.04 -27.29
C ILE A 127 -36.11 48.21 -28.08
N GLN A 128 -36.72 48.60 -29.20
CA GLN A 128 -36.21 49.68 -30.04
C GLN A 128 -36.50 51.07 -29.46
N SER A 129 -37.53 51.19 -28.61
CA SER A 129 -37.99 52.45 -28.03
C SER A 129 -38.20 52.40 -26.51
N LEU A 130 -37.29 51.68 -25.82
CA LEU A 130 -37.33 51.42 -24.38
C LEU A 130 -37.51 52.70 -23.53
N THR A 131 -38.66 52.79 -22.86
CA THR A 131 -38.97 53.90 -21.94
C THR A 131 -38.56 53.56 -20.49
N PRO A 132 -38.29 54.56 -19.62
CA PRO A 132 -37.79 54.32 -18.25
C PRO A 132 -38.70 53.44 -17.38
N ASP A 133 -40.01 53.47 -17.63
CA ASP A 133 -41.03 52.64 -16.98
C ASP A 133 -40.98 51.16 -17.41
N GLN A 134 -40.40 50.86 -18.57
CA GLN A 134 -40.20 49.48 -19.06
C GLN A 134 -38.88 48.87 -18.59
N TYR A 135 -37.96 49.66 -18.01
CA TYR A 135 -36.64 49.16 -17.56
C TYR A 135 -36.73 48.02 -16.54
N PRO A 136 -37.61 48.04 -15.53
CA PRO A 136 -37.73 46.93 -14.58
C PRO A 136 -38.18 45.62 -15.26
N LEU A 137 -39.13 45.71 -16.19
CA LEU A 137 -39.64 44.57 -16.97
C LEU A 137 -38.54 44.01 -17.90
N PHE A 138 -37.76 44.88 -18.53
CA PHE A 138 -36.63 44.47 -19.37
C PHE A 138 -35.54 43.76 -18.58
N ILE A 139 -35.18 44.28 -17.39
CA ILE A 139 -34.21 43.63 -16.49
C ILE A 139 -34.73 42.27 -16.02
N LEU A 140 -36.02 42.15 -15.68
CA LEU A 140 -36.64 40.87 -15.34
C LEU A 140 -36.63 39.89 -16.52
N GLY A 141 -36.89 40.37 -17.74
CA GLY A 141 -36.78 39.56 -18.95
C GLY A 141 -35.36 39.07 -19.21
N LEU A 142 -34.37 39.92 -18.96
CA LEU A 142 -32.95 39.58 -19.06
C LEU A 142 -32.51 38.55 -18.01
N GLY A 143 -32.95 38.72 -16.76
CA GLY A 143 -32.75 37.72 -15.71
C GLY A 143 -33.42 36.38 -16.07
N GLY A 144 -34.69 36.42 -16.51
CA GLY A 144 -35.45 35.24 -16.92
C GLY A 144 -34.78 34.47 -18.05
N ALA A 145 -34.28 35.16 -19.08
CA ALA A 145 -33.53 34.55 -20.18
C ALA A 145 -32.27 33.82 -19.71
N ILE A 146 -31.50 34.44 -18.80
CA ILE A 146 -30.30 33.82 -18.23
C ILE A 146 -30.67 32.56 -17.43
N PHE A 147 -31.71 32.62 -16.60
CA PHE A 147 -32.16 31.47 -15.82
C PHE A 147 -32.67 30.32 -16.68
N ILE A 148 -33.46 30.61 -17.73
CA ILE A 148 -33.95 29.60 -18.68
C ILE A 148 -32.77 28.92 -19.37
N ASN A 149 -31.79 29.70 -19.84
CA ASN A 149 -30.60 29.16 -20.51
C ASN A 149 -29.74 28.29 -19.58
N ILE A 150 -29.58 28.68 -18.32
CA ILE A 150 -28.89 27.85 -17.30
C ILE A 150 -29.68 26.55 -17.05
N ALA A 151 -31.01 26.64 -16.91
CA ALA A 151 -31.85 25.48 -16.66
C ALA A 151 -31.83 24.49 -17.83
N GLU A 152 -31.83 24.99 -19.07
CA GLU A 152 -31.68 24.17 -20.28
C GLU A 152 -30.32 23.47 -20.32
N SER A 153 -29.24 24.21 -20.05
CA SER A 153 -27.88 23.66 -20.01
C SER A 153 -27.75 22.52 -18.99
N GLU A 154 -28.36 22.65 -17.81
CA GLU A 154 -28.35 21.58 -16.82
C GLU A 154 -29.29 20.41 -17.17
N SER A 155 -30.44 20.69 -17.78
CA SER A 155 -31.33 19.64 -18.30
C SER A 155 -30.61 18.76 -19.35
N ILE A 156 -29.89 19.39 -20.29
CA ILE A 156 -29.07 18.68 -21.29
C ILE A 156 -27.99 17.87 -20.58
N THR A 157 -27.28 18.46 -19.63
CA THR A 157 -26.22 17.78 -18.85
C THR A 157 -26.74 16.53 -18.14
N LEU A 158 -27.92 16.61 -17.49
CA LEU A 158 -28.58 15.46 -16.86
C LEU A 158 -28.98 14.39 -17.88
N HIS A 159 -29.45 14.81 -19.06
CA HIS A 159 -29.79 13.87 -20.13
C HIS A 159 -28.57 13.12 -20.67
N VAL A 160 -27.46 13.82 -20.90
CA VAL A 160 -26.20 13.19 -21.31
C VAL A 160 -25.76 12.17 -20.25
N GLN A 161 -25.88 12.51 -18.95
CA GLN A 161 -25.56 11.61 -17.85
C GLN A 161 -26.42 10.34 -17.86
N TYR A 162 -27.74 10.48 -18.04
CA TYR A 162 -28.67 9.35 -18.07
C TYR A 162 -28.37 8.39 -19.24
N ILE A 163 -28.13 8.93 -20.42
CA ILE A 163 -27.84 8.13 -21.63
C ILE A 163 -26.52 7.39 -21.46
N HIS A 164 -25.51 8.06 -20.91
CA HIS A 164 -24.22 7.47 -20.62
C HIS A 164 -24.32 6.31 -19.62
N ALA A 165 -25.14 6.46 -18.55
CA ALA A 165 -25.39 5.39 -17.59
C ALA A 165 -26.12 4.18 -18.21
N SER A 166 -27.00 4.41 -19.20
CA SER A 166 -27.79 3.35 -19.84
C SER A 166 -27.01 2.49 -20.84
N LYS A 167 -25.94 3.01 -21.45
CA LYS A 167 -25.07 2.28 -22.37
C LYS A 167 -23.65 2.17 -21.81
N LYS A 168 -23.31 1.02 -21.20
CA LYS A 168 -21.94 0.68 -20.80
C LYS A 168 -20.97 0.91 -21.98
N GLY A 169 -20.12 1.93 -21.87
CA GLY A 169 -19.09 2.26 -22.87
C GLY A 169 -19.43 3.40 -23.85
N ALA A 170 -20.55 4.11 -23.69
CA ALA A 170 -21.00 5.17 -24.61
C ALA A 170 -20.31 6.54 -24.44
N ALA A 171 -19.07 6.59 -23.95
CA ALA A 171 -18.39 7.83 -23.55
C ALA A 171 -18.20 8.87 -24.65
N LYS A 172 -18.52 8.57 -25.92
CA LYS A 172 -18.22 9.46 -27.04
C LYS A 172 -19.32 9.56 -28.08
N ILE A 173 -20.60 9.45 -27.68
CA ILE A 173 -21.67 9.73 -28.64
C ILE A 173 -21.83 11.25 -28.74
N THR A 174 -21.21 11.80 -29.77
CA THR A 174 -21.40 13.20 -30.16
C THR A 174 -22.85 13.43 -30.59
N PHE A 175 -23.32 14.67 -30.50
CA PHE A 175 -24.67 15.04 -30.93
C PHE A 175 -24.96 14.59 -32.38
N TRP A 176 -23.98 14.71 -33.28
CA TRP A 176 -24.11 14.27 -34.67
C TRP A 176 -24.25 12.75 -34.82
N GLN A 177 -23.64 11.97 -33.95
CA GLN A 177 -23.84 10.51 -33.92
C GLN A 177 -25.23 10.16 -33.42
N LEU A 178 -25.79 10.89 -32.44
CA LEU A 178 -27.18 10.68 -32.01
C LEU A 178 -28.17 10.87 -33.16
N MET A 179 -27.95 11.92 -33.97
CA MET A 179 -28.74 12.19 -35.17
C MET A 179 -28.64 11.03 -36.17
N LYS A 180 -27.41 10.55 -36.44
CA LYS A 180 -27.18 9.44 -37.38
C LYS A 180 -27.78 8.12 -36.90
N GLU A 181 -27.76 7.88 -35.60
CA GLU A 181 -28.26 6.64 -34.98
C GLU A 181 -29.75 6.68 -34.65
N GLY A 182 -30.42 7.84 -34.81
CA GLY A 182 -31.83 8.00 -34.48
C GLY A 182 -32.12 7.79 -32.99
N HIS A 183 -31.19 8.18 -32.11
CA HIS A 183 -31.32 7.96 -30.67
C HIS A 183 -32.51 8.75 -30.09
N PRO A 184 -33.28 8.23 -29.11
CA PRO A 184 -34.38 8.96 -28.47
C PRO A 184 -34.03 10.38 -28.00
N ALA A 185 -32.79 10.55 -27.53
CA ALA A 185 -32.24 11.84 -27.11
C ALA A 185 -32.13 12.89 -28.23
N PHE A 186 -31.93 12.45 -29.47
CA PHE A 186 -31.95 13.35 -30.62
C PHE A 186 -33.36 13.94 -30.84
N TYR A 187 -34.41 13.15 -30.66
CA TYR A 187 -35.80 13.64 -30.80
C TYR A 187 -36.15 14.64 -29.69
N LEU A 188 -35.64 14.45 -28.47
CA LEU A 188 -35.81 15.44 -27.41
C LEU A 188 -35.08 16.75 -27.76
N ALA A 189 -33.85 16.67 -28.25
CA ALA A 189 -33.12 17.84 -28.73
C ALA A 189 -33.84 18.55 -29.88
N LEU A 190 -34.45 17.78 -30.80
CA LEU A 190 -35.27 18.33 -31.88
C LEU A 190 -36.48 19.10 -31.32
N VAL A 191 -37.14 18.56 -30.28
CA VAL A 191 -38.26 19.23 -29.61
C VAL A 191 -37.80 20.53 -28.95
N ILE A 192 -36.64 20.52 -28.26
CA ILE A 192 -36.05 21.73 -27.66
C ILE A 192 -35.81 22.79 -28.74
N ILE A 193 -35.19 22.41 -29.86
CA ILE A 193 -34.92 23.30 -30.99
C ILE A 193 -36.22 23.88 -31.56
N ILE A 194 -37.25 23.05 -31.76
CA ILE A 194 -38.55 23.52 -32.27
C ILE A 194 -39.19 24.53 -31.32
N LEU A 195 -39.13 24.28 -30.01
CA LEU A 195 -39.66 25.19 -29.00
C LEU A 195 -38.89 26.51 -28.96
N GLU A 196 -37.56 26.47 -29.05
CA GLU A 196 -36.73 27.68 -29.12
C GLU A 196 -37.03 28.51 -30.38
N ILE A 197 -37.21 27.86 -31.54
CA ILE A 197 -37.61 28.55 -32.78
C ILE A 197 -38.96 29.23 -32.57
N ALA A 198 -39.96 28.51 -32.08
CA ALA A 198 -41.30 29.03 -31.87
C ALA A 198 -41.32 30.21 -30.89
N PHE A 199 -40.44 30.19 -29.88
CA PHE A 199 -40.35 31.21 -28.85
C PHE A 199 -39.58 32.46 -29.30
N ALA A 200 -38.46 32.29 -30.00
CA ALA A 200 -37.60 33.41 -30.41
C ALA A 200 -38.10 34.12 -31.69
N THR A 201 -38.78 33.39 -32.58
CA THR A 201 -39.22 33.92 -33.88
C THR A 201 -40.10 35.17 -33.77
N PRO A 202 -41.13 35.23 -32.90
CA PRO A 202 -41.96 36.43 -32.76
C PRO A 202 -41.17 37.68 -32.39
N GLY A 203 -40.28 37.57 -31.38
CA GLY A 203 -39.45 38.70 -30.96
C GLY A 203 -38.44 39.13 -32.03
N LEU A 204 -37.86 38.19 -32.78
CA LEU A 204 -36.97 38.49 -33.90
C LEU A 204 -37.70 39.15 -35.08
N LEU A 205 -38.93 38.74 -35.36
CA LEU A 205 -39.75 39.36 -36.40
C LEU A 205 -40.13 40.79 -36.05
N ASN A 206 -40.38 41.08 -34.78
CA ASN A 206 -40.69 42.42 -34.31
C ASN A 206 -39.49 43.38 -34.34
N LEU A 207 -38.26 42.86 -34.43
CA LEU A 207 -37.09 43.69 -34.70
C LEU A 207 -36.99 44.11 -36.18
N LEU A 208 -37.67 43.44 -37.09
CA LEU A 208 -37.67 43.80 -38.50
C LEU A 208 -38.66 44.95 -38.77
N PRO A 209 -38.35 45.85 -39.72
CA PRO A 209 -39.32 46.79 -40.23
C PRO A 209 -40.61 46.08 -40.69
N PRO A 210 -41.81 46.67 -40.53
CA PRO A 210 -43.09 46.07 -40.92
C PRO A 210 -43.11 45.61 -42.39
N SER A 211 -42.43 46.36 -43.27
CA SER A 211 -42.30 46.05 -44.69
C SER A 211 -41.51 44.77 -45.01
N LEU A 212 -40.76 44.24 -44.02
CA LEU A 212 -39.99 43.01 -44.10
C LEU A 212 -40.63 41.91 -43.25
N SER A 213 -41.15 42.20 -42.05
CA SER A 213 -41.72 41.19 -41.15
C SER A 213 -42.98 40.49 -41.71
N GLU A 214 -43.75 41.17 -42.56
CA GLU A 214 -44.93 40.60 -43.23
C GLU A 214 -44.58 39.70 -44.44
N LYS A 215 -43.34 39.78 -44.94
CA LYS A 215 -42.93 39.01 -46.11
C LYS A 215 -42.56 37.59 -45.71
N LEU A 216 -43.24 36.61 -46.30
CA LEU A 216 -43.00 35.18 -46.06
C LEU A 216 -41.52 34.78 -46.18
N LEU A 217 -40.79 35.33 -47.15
CA LEU A 217 -39.36 35.04 -47.34
C LEU A 217 -38.53 35.46 -46.12
N TRP A 218 -38.81 36.62 -45.53
CA TRP A 218 -38.11 37.09 -44.34
C TRP A 218 -38.54 36.34 -43.08
N GLN A 219 -39.81 35.93 -42.99
CA GLN A 219 -40.28 35.04 -41.93
C GLN A 219 -39.55 33.70 -41.93
N LEU A 220 -39.36 33.10 -43.12
CA LEU A 220 -38.58 31.88 -43.30
C LEU A 220 -37.10 32.08 -42.94
N VAL A 221 -36.50 33.20 -43.34
CA VAL A 221 -35.11 33.53 -42.98
C VAL A 221 -34.93 33.67 -41.47
N VAL A 222 -35.84 34.35 -40.78
CA VAL A 222 -35.79 34.49 -39.32
C VAL A 222 -35.97 33.15 -38.62
N MET A 223 -36.94 32.33 -39.05
CA MET A 223 -37.14 30.98 -38.49
C MET A 223 -35.91 30.09 -38.70
N LEU A 224 -35.29 30.13 -39.88
CA LEU A 224 -34.06 29.37 -40.17
C LEU A 224 -32.88 29.87 -39.33
N GLY A 225 -32.74 31.18 -39.16
CA GLY A 225 -31.71 31.78 -38.29
C GLY A 225 -31.87 31.37 -36.83
N ALA A 226 -33.11 31.41 -36.30
CA ALA A 226 -33.44 30.93 -34.97
C ALA A 226 -33.15 29.43 -34.81
N GLY A 227 -33.48 28.63 -35.83
CA GLY A 227 -33.24 27.18 -35.81
C GLY A 227 -31.77 26.81 -35.83
N LEU A 228 -30.95 27.55 -36.59
CA LEU A 228 -29.50 27.37 -36.58
C LEU A 228 -28.90 27.76 -35.21
N ALA A 229 -29.35 28.85 -34.60
CA ALA A 229 -28.88 29.26 -33.27
C ALA A 229 -29.24 28.21 -32.20
N ALA A 230 -30.47 27.73 -32.20
CA ALA A 230 -30.97 26.67 -31.33
C ALA A 230 -30.17 25.36 -31.48
N LEU A 231 -29.91 24.94 -32.73
CA LEU A 231 -29.10 23.76 -33.01
C LEU A 231 -27.66 23.90 -32.48
N VAL A 232 -27.05 25.08 -32.65
CA VAL A 232 -25.73 25.38 -32.11
C VAL A 232 -25.75 25.35 -30.58
N ASN A 233 -26.81 25.86 -29.94
CA ASN A 233 -26.99 25.83 -28.48
C ASN A 233 -26.94 24.40 -27.94
N VAL A 234 -27.82 23.54 -28.44
CA VAL A 234 -27.93 22.15 -27.98
C VAL A 234 -26.63 21.38 -28.25
N THR A 235 -25.99 21.61 -29.40
CA THR A 235 -24.72 20.95 -29.75
C THR A 235 -23.59 21.35 -28.79
N LEU A 236 -23.49 22.64 -28.44
CA LEU A 236 -22.47 23.15 -27.51
C LEU A 236 -22.74 22.70 -26.07
N ALA A 237 -23.99 22.74 -25.62
CA ALA A 237 -24.39 22.24 -24.30
C ALA A 237 -24.07 20.75 -24.16
N TRP A 238 -24.33 19.96 -25.20
CA TRP A 238 -23.93 18.55 -25.27
C TRP A 238 -22.41 18.37 -25.20
N GLY A 239 -21.68 19.15 -26.00
CA GLY A 239 -20.22 19.14 -26.01
C GLY A 239 -19.59 19.52 -24.67
N ALA A 240 -20.22 20.42 -23.91
CA ALA A 240 -19.78 20.81 -22.56
C ALA A 240 -20.13 19.79 -21.48
N ALA A 241 -21.17 18.97 -21.69
CA ALA A 241 -21.59 17.94 -20.73
C ALA A 241 -20.68 16.70 -20.76
N LEU A 242 -20.12 16.35 -21.93
CA LEU A 242 -19.28 15.16 -22.12
C LEU A 242 -17.98 15.18 -21.27
N PRO A 243 -17.14 16.23 -21.28
CA PRO A 243 -15.92 16.28 -20.46
C PRO A 243 -16.21 16.30 -18.96
N LYS A 244 -17.32 16.92 -18.53
CA LYS A 244 -17.77 16.91 -17.13
C LYS A 244 -18.08 15.49 -16.64
N LEU A 245 -18.59 14.64 -17.53
CA LEU A 245 -18.86 13.23 -17.27
C LEU A 245 -17.58 12.41 -17.19
N GLU A 246 -16.68 12.54 -18.17
CA GLU A 246 -15.39 11.86 -18.19
C GLU A 246 -14.58 12.16 -16.93
N ASN A 247 -14.48 13.45 -16.56
CA ASN A 247 -13.80 13.88 -15.35
C ASN A 247 -14.44 13.33 -14.07
N LYS A 248 -15.77 13.15 -14.03
CA LYS A 248 -16.45 12.54 -12.87
C LYS A 248 -16.14 11.05 -12.76
N GLU A 249 -16.20 10.31 -13.86
CA GLU A 249 -15.92 8.87 -13.88
C GLU A 249 -14.46 8.56 -13.58
N GLU A 250 -13.53 9.29 -14.17
CA GLU A 250 -12.10 9.13 -13.88
C GLU A 250 -11.79 9.45 -12.42
N LYS A 251 -12.41 10.50 -11.86
CA LYS A 251 -12.30 10.80 -10.42
C LYS A 251 -12.85 9.67 -9.56
N LEU A 252 -14.03 9.14 -9.88
CA LEU A 252 -14.63 8.03 -9.13
C LEU A 252 -13.73 6.80 -9.13
N LYS A 253 -13.19 6.40 -10.30
CA LYS A 253 -12.25 5.27 -10.41
C LYS A 253 -10.98 5.49 -9.59
N ILE A 254 -10.40 6.68 -9.66
CA ILE A 254 -9.20 7.03 -8.88
C ILE A 254 -9.50 6.98 -7.37
N VAL A 255 -10.67 7.46 -6.95
CA VAL A 255 -11.10 7.43 -5.54
C VAL A 255 -11.31 6.00 -5.06
N GLU A 256 -12.00 5.16 -5.82
CA GLU A 256 -12.21 3.73 -5.52
C GLU A 256 -10.86 3.00 -5.38
N GLU A 257 -9.92 3.21 -6.31
CA GLU A 257 -8.57 2.64 -6.23
C GLU A 257 -7.82 3.11 -4.97
N ILE A 258 -7.95 4.39 -4.61
CA ILE A 258 -7.32 4.96 -3.41
C ILE A 258 -7.93 4.35 -2.14
N GLU A 259 -9.24 4.21 -2.08
CA GLU A 259 -9.95 3.61 -0.94
C GLU A 259 -9.55 2.15 -0.74
N GLU A 260 -9.53 1.35 -1.81
CA GLU A 260 -9.10 -0.05 -1.76
C GLU A 260 -7.65 -0.16 -1.25
N LYS A 261 -6.74 0.69 -1.74
CA LYS A 261 -5.35 0.72 -1.30
C LYS A 261 -5.21 1.18 0.15
N ASN A 262 -6.00 2.14 0.59
CA ASN A 262 -6.03 2.56 2.00
C ASN A 262 -6.54 1.45 2.91
N HIS A 263 -7.55 0.68 2.49
CA HIS A 263 -7.99 -0.50 3.23
C HIS A 263 -6.89 -1.56 3.36
N GLN A 264 -6.13 -1.81 2.27
CA GLN A 264 -4.97 -2.71 2.31
C GLN A 264 -3.88 -2.19 3.28
N ILE A 265 -3.54 -0.91 3.22
CA ILE A 265 -2.59 -0.27 4.13
C ILE A 265 -3.05 -0.42 5.59
N ASN A 266 -4.31 -0.13 5.89
CA ASN A 266 -4.84 -0.20 7.25
C ASN A 266 -4.77 -1.63 7.83
N ARG A 267 -5.03 -2.65 7.00
CA ARG A 267 -4.86 -4.06 7.41
C ARG A 267 -3.40 -4.37 7.72
N GLN A 268 -2.46 -3.95 6.87
CA GLN A 268 -1.02 -4.18 7.11
C GLN A 268 -0.50 -3.42 8.34
N VAL A 269 -1.00 -2.20 8.59
CA VAL A 269 -0.68 -1.42 9.80
C VAL A 269 -1.17 -2.13 11.06
N LEU A 270 -2.37 -2.72 11.02
CA LEU A 270 -2.88 -3.52 12.15
C LEU A 270 -2.01 -4.75 12.42
N VAL A 271 -1.59 -5.47 11.37
CA VAL A 271 -0.65 -6.60 11.50
C VAL A 271 0.67 -6.14 12.10
N LEU A 272 1.19 -4.99 11.67
CA LEU A 272 2.42 -4.42 12.21
C LEU A 272 2.28 -4.05 13.69
N HIS A 273 1.15 -3.46 14.10
CA HIS A 273 0.88 -3.17 15.50
C HIS A 273 0.87 -4.44 16.35
N ASN A 274 0.17 -5.49 15.90
CA ASN A 274 0.15 -6.78 16.61
C ASN A 274 1.55 -7.42 16.68
N LEU A 275 2.35 -7.31 15.62
CA LEU A 275 3.74 -7.77 15.63
C LEU A 275 4.61 -6.97 16.61
N GLU A 276 4.42 -5.66 16.71
CA GLU A 276 5.14 -4.82 17.67
C GLU A 276 4.81 -5.19 19.11
N GLU A 277 3.54 -5.45 19.41
CA GLU A 277 3.08 -5.95 20.71
C GLU A 277 3.72 -7.32 21.02
N GLN A 278 3.68 -8.27 20.09
CA GLN A 278 4.31 -9.59 20.26
C GLN A 278 5.83 -9.50 20.45
N ILE A 279 6.51 -8.57 19.74
CA ILE A 279 7.94 -8.31 19.91
C ILE A 279 8.20 -7.78 21.33
N GLN A 280 7.38 -6.85 21.82
CA GLN A 280 7.52 -6.27 23.15
C GLN A 280 7.35 -7.34 24.24
N GLU A 281 6.30 -8.16 24.14
CA GLU A 281 6.06 -9.28 25.05
C GLU A 281 7.21 -10.30 25.00
N THR A 282 7.63 -10.69 23.79
CA THR A 282 8.71 -11.67 23.62
C THR A 282 10.04 -11.15 24.17
N LYS A 283 10.32 -9.84 24.07
CA LYS A 283 11.49 -9.21 24.71
C LYS A 283 11.45 -9.30 26.24
N GLN A 284 10.29 -9.07 26.85
CA GLN A 284 10.13 -9.21 28.31
C GLN A 284 10.36 -10.66 28.74
N ILE A 285 9.72 -11.62 28.05
CA ILE A 285 9.89 -13.04 28.33
C ILE A 285 11.36 -13.45 28.14
N LEU A 286 12.03 -12.98 27.08
CA LEU A 286 13.44 -13.26 26.84
C LEU A 286 14.32 -12.73 27.98
N SER A 287 14.08 -11.49 28.43
CA SER A 287 14.80 -10.91 29.58
C SER A 287 14.69 -11.81 30.82
N ASP A 288 13.48 -12.26 31.15
CA ASP A 288 13.24 -13.11 32.32
C ASP A 288 13.92 -14.49 32.19
N ARG A 289 13.84 -15.10 31.01
CA ARG A 289 14.41 -16.43 30.74
C ARG A 289 15.93 -16.39 30.69
N THR A 290 16.50 -15.35 30.11
CA THR A 290 17.95 -15.10 30.13
C THR A 290 18.43 -14.85 31.56
N ALA A 291 17.73 -14.04 32.35
CA ALA A 291 18.06 -13.83 33.75
C ALA A 291 18.00 -15.15 34.57
N ARG A 292 17.04 -16.02 34.29
CA ARG A 292 16.96 -17.36 34.89
C ARG A 292 18.15 -18.23 34.47
N ALA A 293 18.48 -18.30 33.19
CA ALA A 293 19.61 -19.07 32.68
C ALA A 293 20.93 -18.62 33.31
N ILE A 294 21.15 -17.31 33.42
CA ILE A 294 22.33 -16.72 34.08
C ILE A 294 22.38 -17.12 35.57
N ARG A 295 21.25 -17.07 36.28
CA ARG A 295 21.19 -17.46 37.70
C ARG A 295 21.49 -18.94 37.90
N GLU A 296 20.88 -19.83 37.10
CA GLU A 296 21.11 -21.27 37.22
C GLU A 296 22.55 -21.64 36.87
N HIS A 297 23.11 -21.05 35.82
CA HIS A 297 24.53 -21.23 35.53
C HIS A 297 25.42 -20.76 36.67
N ARG A 298 25.20 -19.54 37.19
CA ARG A 298 26.03 -18.99 38.28
C ARG A 298 25.96 -19.85 39.53
N ARG A 299 24.78 -20.38 39.87
CA ARG A 299 24.61 -21.32 40.99
C ARG A 299 25.41 -22.60 40.76
N TRP A 300 25.29 -23.19 39.59
CA TRP A 300 26.02 -24.39 39.21
C TRP A 300 27.54 -24.17 39.21
N GLU A 301 28.00 -23.05 38.65
CA GLU A 301 29.42 -22.67 38.59
C GLU A 301 30.02 -22.51 39.99
N LEU A 302 29.30 -21.88 40.93
CA LEU A 302 29.73 -21.77 42.32
C LEU A 302 29.84 -23.15 43.00
N SER A 303 28.88 -24.04 42.77
CA SER A 303 28.92 -25.42 43.29
C SER A 303 30.10 -26.21 42.72
N VAL A 304 30.37 -26.07 41.43
CA VAL A 304 31.56 -26.66 40.77
C VAL A 304 32.84 -26.11 41.38
N LYS A 305 32.99 -24.79 41.51
CA LYS A 305 34.18 -24.16 42.11
C LYS A 305 34.42 -24.63 43.54
N HIS A 306 33.35 -24.75 44.33
CA HIS A 306 33.43 -25.28 45.69
C HIS A 306 33.89 -26.75 45.70
N CYS A 307 33.26 -27.61 44.89
CA CYS A 307 33.63 -29.02 44.77
C CYS A 307 35.10 -29.20 44.37
N MET A 308 35.58 -28.42 43.40
CA MET A 308 36.95 -28.50 42.91
C MET A 308 37.98 -28.05 43.95
N ARG A 309 37.60 -27.14 44.85
CA ARG A 309 38.42 -26.77 46.02
C ARG A 309 38.47 -27.89 47.05
N CYS A 310 37.34 -28.53 47.34
CA CYS A 310 37.27 -29.64 48.30
C CYS A 310 38.04 -30.89 47.83
N TYR A 311 38.02 -31.17 46.52
CA TYR A 311 38.71 -32.33 45.92
C TYR A 311 40.04 -31.96 45.23
N ARG A 312 40.69 -30.86 45.63
CA ARG A 312 41.85 -30.28 44.93
C ARG A 312 42.96 -31.27 44.58
N GLN A 313 43.30 -32.18 45.50
CA GLN A 313 44.34 -33.19 45.25
C GLN A 313 43.90 -34.28 44.26
N ALA A 314 42.63 -34.69 44.31
CA ALA A 314 42.06 -35.68 43.38
C ALA A 314 41.93 -35.09 41.96
N VAL A 315 41.50 -33.83 41.85
CA VAL A 315 41.43 -33.09 40.59
C VAL A 315 42.82 -32.98 39.95
N LYS A 316 43.86 -32.68 40.75
CA LYS A 316 45.24 -32.59 40.27
C LYS A 316 45.74 -33.91 39.71
N LYS A 317 45.56 -35.01 40.45
CA LYS A 317 45.93 -36.38 39.99
C LYS A 317 45.17 -36.79 38.73
N PHE A 318 43.88 -36.47 38.66
CA PHE A 318 43.05 -36.77 37.50
C PHE A 318 43.49 -36.01 36.24
N TYR A 319 43.89 -34.74 36.40
CA TYR A 319 44.44 -33.94 35.32
C TYR A 319 45.79 -34.47 34.83
N GLU A 320 46.67 -34.88 35.75
CA GLU A 320 47.96 -35.50 35.42
C GLU A 320 47.76 -36.80 34.61
N GLN A 321 46.84 -37.68 35.03
CA GLN A 321 46.47 -38.89 34.29
C GLN A 321 45.91 -38.60 32.89
N TYR A 322 45.02 -37.61 32.78
CA TYR A 322 44.46 -37.24 31.49
C TYR A 322 45.52 -36.67 30.54
N ARG A 323 46.45 -35.86 31.05
CA ARG A 323 47.56 -35.32 30.28
C ARG A 323 48.48 -36.42 29.77
N GLU A 324 48.78 -37.43 30.59
CA GLU A 324 49.57 -38.60 30.19
C GLU A 324 48.87 -39.39 29.08
N ILE A 325 47.58 -39.67 29.20
CA ILE A 325 46.78 -40.36 28.15
C ILE A 325 46.75 -39.54 26.84
N GLN A 326 46.64 -38.21 26.91
CA GLN A 326 46.67 -37.35 25.71
C GLN A 326 48.05 -37.36 25.04
N LEU A 327 49.13 -37.37 25.82
CA LEU A 327 50.51 -37.46 25.31
C LEU A 327 50.80 -38.84 24.72
N GLU A 328 50.29 -39.90 25.33
CA GLU A 328 50.42 -41.29 24.84
C GLU A 328 49.66 -41.48 23.53
N ASN A 329 48.43 -40.97 23.43
CA ASN A 329 47.66 -40.97 22.18
C ASN A 329 48.33 -40.11 21.09
N ALA A 330 48.87 -38.94 21.43
CA ALA A 330 49.61 -38.10 20.47
C ALA A 330 50.89 -38.80 19.96
N ASN A 331 51.58 -39.54 20.83
CA ASN A 331 52.75 -40.34 20.47
C ASN A 331 52.38 -41.54 19.59
N ILE A 332 51.24 -42.20 19.81
CA ILE A 332 50.73 -43.29 18.95
C ILE A 332 50.39 -42.76 17.54
N TYR A 333 49.72 -41.60 17.44
CA TYR A 333 49.44 -40.98 16.15
C TYR A 333 50.70 -40.48 15.43
N ALA A 334 51.71 -40.00 16.16
CA ALA A 334 53.01 -39.64 15.59
C ALA A 334 53.80 -40.89 15.12
N TYR A 335 53.68 -42.01 15.84
CA TYR A 335 54.29 -43.29 15.49
C TYR A 335 53.65 -43.89 14.22
N ASP A 336 52.32 -43.87 14.10
CA ASP A 336 51.62 -44.32 12.88
C ASP A 336 51.89 -43.44 11.67
N LYS A 337 51.98 -42.11 11.85
CA LYS A 337 52.35 -41.21 10.75
C LYS A 337 53.78 -41.43 10.28
N SER A 338 54.69 -41.73 11.21
CA SER A 338 56.08 -42.09 10.88
C SER A 338 56.20 -43.45 10.17
N ASN A 339 55.33 -44.43 10.47
CA ASN A 339 55.28 -45.72 9.78
C ASN A 339 54.61 -45.65 8.40
N ILE A 340 53.75 -44.66 8.16
CA ILE A 340 53.15 -44.41 6.84
C ILE A 340 54.12 -43.61 5.95
N GLU A 341 54.89 -42.67 6.51
CA GLU A 341 55.88 -41.87 5.78
C GLU A 341 57.22 -42.60 5.58
N GLN A 342 57.59 -43.54 6.45
CA GLN A 342 58.65 -44.53 6.20
C GLN A 342 58.03 -45.76 5.56
N GLY A 343 58.02 -45.81 4.22
CA GLY A 343 57.46 -46.90 3.42
C GLY A 343 58.00 -48.31 3.74
N ASN A 344 57.58 -48.89 4.86
CA ASN A 344 57.73 -50.30 5.17
C ASN A 344 56.42 -50.99 4.84
N GLY A 345 56.21 -51.15 3.53
CA GLY A 345 55.37 -52.21 3.00
C GLY A 345 55.95 -53.56 3.39
N HIS A 346 55.55 -54.08 4.56
CA HIS A 346 55.70 -55.48 4.88
C HIS A 346 54.36 -56.19 4.81
N LYS A 347 54.12 -56.65 3.57
CA LYS A 347 53.50 -57.92 3.17
C LYS A 347 52.78 -58.65 4.30
N THR A 348 51.46 -58.65 4.21
CA THR A 348 50.60 -59.74 4.65
C THR A 348 51.20 -61.09 4.23
N PRO A 349 51.43 -62.04 5.15
CA PRO A 349 51.43 -63.45 4.80
C PRO A 349 50.00 -63.97 4.98
N LEU A 350 49.33 -64.21 3.87
CA LEU A 350 48.30 -65.25 3.77
C LEU A 350 49.00 -66.60 4.02
N ASN A 351 48.72 -67.29 5.13
CA ASN A 351 48.05 -68.60 5.15
C ASN A 351 48.18 -69.38 6.48
N LYS A 352 47.01 -69.94 6.86
CA LYS A 352 46.71 -71.31 7.32
C LYS A 352 47.05 -71.83 8.73
N GLU A 353 45.95 -72.33 9.32
CA GLU A 353 45.77 -73.51 10.19
C GLU A 353 46.23 -73.41 11.67
N ARG A 354 45.28 -73.14 12.58
CA ARG A 354 44.48 -74.16 13.27
C ARG A 354 43.26 -73.57 13.97
#